data_AF-A0A485KI46-F1
#
_entry.id   AF-A0A485KI46-F1
#
_cell.length_a   1.000
_cell.length_b   1.000
_cell.length_c   1.000
_cell.angle_alpha   90.00
_cell.angle_beta   90.00
_cell.angle_gamma   90.00
#
_symmetry.space_group_name_H-M   'P 1'
#
loop_
_entity.id
_entity.type
_entity.pdbx_description
1 polymer ?
#
loop_
_entity_poly.entity_id
_entity_poly.type
_entity_poly.pdbx_seq_one_letter_code
_entity_poly.pdbx_strand_id
1 'polypeptide(L)'
;MATMMDPSLVMRAIKEEAAAERKLKRRVKRREYIRTMMQQYRQREKQDLARLRAEVASLEVELRHLGAKERNVKSEARPHDDTTLSWKDVALALLGERQLSFSEKQRLARQVAHVSTIAWEMNEWVAVHCPPLHMSPRHDVATWRDVTLLANPESRGLGKNWILEQMHHNTECTFVTLQRKLWNEYMLEPLIYN
;
A
#
# COMPACT_ATOMS: atom_id res chain seq x y z
N MET A 1 74.78 7.59 76.25
CA MET A 1 74.58 7.19 74.84
C MET A 1 73.46 8.05 74.26
N ALA A 2 73.79 9.18 73.64
CA ALA A 2 72.81 10.05 72.98
C ALA A 2 72.57 9.52 71.57
N THR A 3 71.35 9.07 71.31
CA THR A 3 70.89 8.63 70.00
C THR A 3 70.99 9.81 69.04
N MET A 4 72.05 9.87 68.22
CA MET A 4 72.11 10.78 67.09
C MET A 4 71.00 10.38 66.12
N MET A 5 69.84 11.05 66.23
CA MET A 5 68.92 11.08 65.11
C MET A 5 69.61 11.86 64.00
N ASP A 6 69.86 11.18 62.88
CA ASP A 6 70.42 11.75 61.67
C ASP A 6 69.62 13.01 61.28
N PRO A 7 70.24 14.21 61.26
CA PRO A 7 69.59 15.46 60.89
C PRO A 7 68.91 15.40 59.51
N SER A 8 69.38 14.53 58.62
CA SER A 8 68.78 14.32 57.30
C SER A 8 67.36 13.71 57.39
N LEU A 9 67.14 12.85 58.38
CA LEU A 9 65.90 12.11 58.60
C LEU A 9 64.80 13.03 59.17
N VAL A 10 65.18 13.92 60.09
CA VAL A 10 64.30 14.95 60.65
C VAL A 10 63.87 15.97 59.59
N MET A 11 64.81 16.46 58.78
CA MET A 11 64.52 17.38 57.68
C MET A 11 63.63 16.76 56.60
N ARG A 12 63.77 15.45 56.36
CA ARG A 12 62.90 14.71 55.45
C ARG A 12 61.49 14.56 56.00
N ALA A 13 61.33 14.24 57.28
CA ALA A 13 60.03 14.17 57.94
C ALA A 13 59.27 15.51 57.89
N ILE A 14 59.95 16.63 58.16
CA ILE A 14 59.37 17.97 58.07
C ILE A 14 58.92 18.29 56.62
N LYS A 15 59.73 17.92 55.62
CA LYS A 15 59.36 18.09 54.21
C LYS A 15 58.16 17.22 53.81
N GLU A 16 58.09 15.98 54.30
CA GLU A 16 56.99 15.05 54.04
C GLU A 16 55.68 15.55 54.68
N GLU A 17 55.73 16.09 55.89
CA GLU A 17 54.60 16.69 56.59
C GLU A 17 54.09 17.95 55.88
N ALA A 18 54.98 18.87 55.50
CA ALA A 18 54.62 20.04 54.71
C ALA A 18 54.03 19.67 53.33
N ALA A 19 54.51 18.59 52.71
CA ALA A 19 53.94 18.06 51.47
C ALA A 19 52.55 17.45 51.70
N ALA A 20 52.32 16.76 52.82
CA ALA A 20 51.04 16.20 53.20
C ALA A 20 49.99 17.29 53.47
N GLU A 21 50.36 18.37 54.18
CA GLU A 21 49.49 19.53 54.39
C GLU A 21 49.10 20.21 53.08
N ARG A 22 50.06 20.40 52.17
CA ARG A 22 49.79 20.96 50.83
C ARG A 22 48.82 20.08 50.04
N LYS A 23 49.00 18.75 50.08
CA LYS A 23 48.07 17.80 49.46
C LYS A 23 46.67 17.88 50.08
N LEU A 24 46.57 17.99 51.41
CA LEU A 24 45.29 18.12 52.11
C LEU A 24 44.57 19.43 51.75
N LYS A 25 45.26 20.57 51.76
CA LYS A 25 44.73 21.89 51.35
C LYS A 25 44.21 21.86 49.92
N ARG A 26 44.95 21.24 48.98
CA ARG A 26 44.50 21.05 47.58
C ARG A 26 43.24 20.19 47.50
N ARG A 27 43.16 19.13 48.30
CA ARG A 27 42.00 18.21 48.32
C ARG A 27 40.75 18.89 48.87
N VAL A 28 40.87 19.71 49.91
CA VAL A 28 39.77 20.51 50.47
C VAL A 28 39.28 21.55 49.45
N LYS A 29 40.18 22.35 48.88
CA LYS A 29 39.83 23.33 47.84
C LYS A 29 39.14 22.69 46.63
N ARG A 30 39.63 21.53 46.19
CA ARG A 30 39.00 20.77 45.09
C ARG A 30 37.59 20.32 45.45
N ARG A 31 37.35 19.83 46.67
CA ARG A 31 36.01 19.41 47.13
C ARG A 31 35.04 20.58 47.19
N GLU A 32 35.49 21.73 47.68
CA GLU A 32 34.67 22.96 47.71
C GLU A 32 34.32 23.43 46.30
N TYR A 33 35.31 23.49 45.39
CA TYR A 33 35.08 23.85 43.99
C TYR A 33 34.10 22.89 43.29
N ILE A 34 34.26 21.58 43.46
CA ILE A 34 33.34 20.60 42.87
C ILE A 34 31.93 20.78 43.44
N ARG A 35 31.80 21.00 44.75
CA ARG A 35 30.50 21.22 45.39
C ARG A 35 29.80 22.46 44.83
N THR A 36 30.49 23.59 44.75
CA THR A 36 29.90 24.84 44.24
C THR A 36 29.52 24.71 42.77
N MET A 37 30.36 24.09 41.94
CA MET A 37 30.05 23.81 40.54
C MET A 37 28.83 22.91 40.40
N MET A 38 28.74 21.81 41.16
CA MET A 38 27.58 20.91 41.10
C MET A 38 26.29 21.58 41.57
N GLN A 39 26.36 22.47 42.56
CA GLN A 39 25.21 23.29 42.96
C GLN A 39 24.77 24.23 41.83
N GLN A 40 25.71 24.90 41.16
CA GLN A 40 25.41 25.77 40.02
C GLN A 40 24.77 24.99 38.86
N TYR A 41 25.27 23.79 38.54
CA TYR A 41 24.68 22.94 37.51
C TYR A 41 23.23 22.56 37.84
N ARG A 42 22.98 22.05 39.04
CA ARG A 42 21.62 21.69 39.49
C ARG A 42 20.69 22.90 39.50
N GLN A 43 21.20 24.08 39.88
CA GLN A 43 20.42 25.30 39.90
C GLN A 43 20.05 25.76 38.49
N ARG A 44 20.98 25.68 37.53
CA ARG A 44 20.71 26.00 36.11
C ARG A 44 19.67 25.05 35.52
N GLU A 45 19.83 23.75 35.74
CA GLU A 45 18.87 22.74 35.27
C GLU A 45 17.46 22.99 35.84
N LYS A 46 17.36 23.31 37.13
CA LYS A 46 16.08 23.69 37.75
C LYS A 46 15.48 24.96 37.14
N GLN A 47 16.31 25.96 36.83
CA GLN A 47 15.87 27.20 36.20
C GLN A 47 15.39 26.97 34.76
N ASP A 48 16.10 26.15 33.99
CA ASP A 48 15.73 25.81 32.61
C ASP A 48 14.39 25.06 32.57
N LEU A 49 14.20 24.08 33.45
CA LEU A 49 12.92 23.38 33.58
C LEU A 49 11.79 24.33 34.01
N ALA A 50 12.04 25.26 34.92
CA ALA A 50 11.05 26.24 35.33
C ALA A 50 10.68 27.19 34.18
N ARG A 51 11.65 27.61 33.38
CA ARG A 51 11.44 28.44 32.18
C ARG A 51 10.59 27.71 31.15
N LEU A 52 10.95 26.47 30.81
CA LEU A 52 10.20 25.66 29.84
C LEU A 52 8.75 25.44 30.30
N ARG A 53 8.53 25.19 31.59
CA ARG A 53 7.16 25.05 32.12
C ARG A 53 6.36 26.34 32.04
N ALA A 54 6.99 27.49 32.32
CA ALA A 54 6.34 28.79 32.19
C ALA A 54 5.98 29.09 30.72
N GLU A 55 6.86 28.74 29.79
CA GLU A 55 6.62 28.89 28.35
C GLU A 55 5.45 28.02 27.88
N VAL A 56 5.44 26.73 28.25
CA VAL A 56 4.31 25.83 27.98
C VAL A 56 3.01 26.39 28.53
N ALA A 57 2.99 26.85 29.78
CA ALA A 57 1.80 27.44 30.38
C ALA A 57 1.31 28.69 29.62
N SER A 58 2.24 29.55 29.17
CA SER A 58 1.90 30.74 28.39
C SER A 58 1.31 30.39 27.01
N LEU A 59 1.90 29.42 26.31
CA LEU A 59 1.43 28.94 25.01
C LEU A 59 0.07 28.25 25.14
N GLU A 60 -0.16 27.48 26.21
CA GLU A 60 -1.47 26.87 26.48
C GLU A 60 -2.55 27.92 26.77
N VAL A 61 -2.20 29.05 27.40
CA VAL A 61 -3.11 30.17 27.60
C VAL A 61 -3.41 30.87 26.27
N GLU A 62 -2.41 31.09 25.43
CA GLU A 62 -2.58 31.69 24.10
C GLU A 62 -3.45 30.81 23.19
N LEU A 63 -3.19 29.50 23.15
CA LEU A 63 -4.02 28.54 22.43
C LEU A 63 -5.47 28.53 22.93
N ARG A 64 -5.68 28.61 24.25
CA ARG A 64 -7.02 28.73 24.82
C ARG A 64 -7.70 30.03 24.43
N HIS A 65 -6.98 31.15 24.39
CA HIS A 65 -7.53 32.43 23.93
C HIS A 65 -7.87 32.42 22.44
N LEU A 66 -7.00 31.86 21.59
CA LEU A 66 -7.27 31.72 20.15
C LEU A 66 -8.46 30.78 19.90
N GLY A 67 -8.49 29.61 20.56
CA GLY A 67 -9.62 28.69 20.47
C GLY A 67 -10.92 29.23 21.09
N ALA A 68 -10.85 30.09 22.12
CA ALA A 68 -12.02 30.79 22.65
C ALA A 68 -12.48 31.91 21.71
N LYS A 69 -11.58 32.63 21.06
CA LYS A 69 -11.90 33.64 20.02
C LYS A 69 -12.55 32.99 18.81
N GLU A 70 -12.03 31.86 18.34
CA GLU A 70 -12.66 31.08 17.27
C GLU A 70 -14.06 30.58 17.67
N ARG A 71 -14.24 30.15 18.93
CA ARG A 71 -15.56 29.74 19.44
C ARG A 71 -16.52 30.92 19.62
N ASN A 72 -16.05 32.07 20.10
CA ASN A 72 -16.87 33.27 20.26
C ASN A 72 -17.28 33.87 18.92
N VAL A 73 -16.38 33.88 17.92
CA VAL A 73 -16.74 34.25 16.54
C VAL A 73 -17.80 33.29 15.99
N LYS A 74 -17.72 31.99 16.31
CA LYS A 74 -18.73 30.99 15.95
C LYS A 74 -20.05 31.12 16.73
N SER A 75 -20.06 31.69 17.93
CA SER A 75 -21.28 31.84 18.74
C SER A 75 -21.96 33.20 18.64
N GLU A 76 -21.21 34.26 18.28
CA GLU A 76 -21.78 35.58 17.94
C GLU A 76 -22.27 35.64 16.48
N ALA A 77 -21.73 34.79 15.59
CA ALA A 77 -22.41 34.38 14.37
C ALA A 77 -23.60 33.50 14.76
N ARG A 78 -24.76 34.16 14.87
CA ARG A 78 -26.15 33.69 14.77
C ARG A 78 -26.35 32.18 14.44
N PRO A 79 -27.44 31.51 14.90
CA PRO A 79 -27.74 30.09 14.63
C PRO A 79 -28.05 29.72 13.15
N HIS A 80 -27.53 30.46 12.16
CA HIS A 80 -27.86 30.34 10.74
C HIS A 80 -26.68 29.91 9.85
N ASP A 81 -25.44 29.88 10.36
CA ASP A 81 -24.24 29.55 9.58
C ASP A 81 -23.78 28.08 9.69
N ASP A 82 -24.57 27.19 10.29
CA ASP A 82 -24.41 25.72 10.14
C ASP A 82 -24.68 25.24 8.69
N THR A 83 -25.04 26.16 7.80
CA THR A 83 -25.29 25.87 6.38
C THR A 83 -24.04 25.97 5.50
N THR A 84 -22.92 26.50 6.01
CA THR A 84 -21.70 26.69 5.21
C THR A 84 -20.54 25.83 5.73
N LEU A 85 -20.32 24.68 5.08
CA LEU A 85 -19.14 23.85 5.28
C LEU A 85 -17.87 24.70 5.09
N SER A 86 -16.85 24.47 5.92
CA SER A 86 -15.54 25.09 5.72
C SER A 86 -15.02 24.75 4.33
N TRP A 87 -14.48 25.72 3.60
CA TRP A 87 -13.83 25.47 2.31
C TRP A 87 -12.74 24.40 2.37
N LYS A 88 -12.11 24.23 3.54
CA LYS A 88 -11.17 23.13 3.79
C LYS A 88 -11.87 21.76 3.69
N ASP A 89 -13.03 21.62 4.32
CA ASP A 89 -13.80 20.37 4.32
C ASP A 89 -14.40 20.10 2.93
N VAL A 90 -14.87 21.14 2.24
CA VAL A 90 -15.32 21.05 0.84
C VAL A 90 -14.18 20.59 -0.07
N ALA A 91 -12.98 21.16 0.06
CA ALA A 91 -11.82 20.76 -0.73
C ALA A 91 -11.39 19.31 -0.46
N LEU A 92 -11.45 18.86 0.80
CA LEU A 92 -11.16 17.47 1.17
C LEU A 92 -12.20 16.50 0.59
N ALA A 93 -13.49 16.84 0.67
CA ALA A 93 -14.56 16.05 0.08
C ALA A 93 -14.40 15.92 -1.44
N LEU A 94 -14.14 17.04 -2.13
CA LEU A 94 -13.90 17.05 -3.58
C LEU A 94 -12.65 16.26 -3.98
N LEU A 95 -11.59 16.28 -3.17
CA LEU A 95 -10.39 15.50 -3.41
C LEU A 95 -10.68 13.99 -3.29
N GLY A 96 -11.42 13.58 -2.26
CA GLY A 96 -11.87 12.20 -2.08
C GLY A 96 -12.72 11.73 -3.25
N GLU A 97 -13.71 12.53 -3.64
CA GLU A 97 -14.61 12.22 -4.76
C GLU A 97 -13.85 12.10 -6.09
N ARG A 98 -12.88 12.99 -6.31
CA ARG A 98 -12.00 12.93 -7.50
C ARG A 98 -11.21 11.61 -7.54
N GLN A 99 -10.67 11.18 -6.42
CA GLN A 99 -9.90 9.93 -6.34
C GLN A 99 -10.79 8.72 -6.62
N LEU A 100 -11.99 8.68 -6.05
CA LEU A 100 -12.98 7.64 -6.31
C LEU A 100 -13.35 7.61 -7.80
N SER A 101 -13.77 8.74 -8.36
CA SER A 101 -14.11 8.90 -9.77
C SER A 101 -12.97 8.45 -10.70
N PHE A 102 -11.72 8.77 -10.37
CA PHE A 102 -10.56 8.35 -11.16
C PHE A 102 -10.35 6.84 -11.11
N SER A 103 -10.49 6.24 -9.93
CA SER A 103 -10.37 4.79 -9.73
C SER A 103 -11.46 4.02 -10.48
N GLU A 104 -12.70 4.52 -10.44
CA GLU A 104 -13.83 3.95 -11.16
C GLU A 104 -13.64 4.06 -12.66
N LYS A 105 -13.22 5.24 -13.16
CA LYS A 105 -12.89 5.43 -14.57
C LYS A 105 -11.83 4.44 -15.03
N GLN A 106 -10.76 4.26 -14.25
CA GLN A 106 -9.70 3.31 -14.59
C GLN A 106 -10.20 1.87 -14.60
N ARG A 107 -11.02 1.48 -13.62
CA ARG A 107 -11.66 0.17 -13.56
C ARG A 107 -12.54 -0.07 -14.78
N LEU A 108 -13.38 0.91 -15.14
CA LEU A 108 -14.30 0.81 -16.27
C LEU A 108 -13.53 0.76 -17.60
N ALA A 109 -12.47 1.56 -17.75
CA ALA A 109 -11.62 1.51 -18.93
C ALA A 109 -10.97 0.13 -19.13
N ARG A 110 -10.51 -0.51 -18.05
CA ARG A 110 -9.99 -1.89 -18.11
C ARG A 110 -11.07 -2.88 -18.51
N GLN A 111 -12.29 -2.74 -17.97
CA GLN A 111 -13.41 -3.61 -18.35
C GLN A 111 -13.78 -3.45 -19.83
N VAL A 112 -13.84 -2.22 -20.32
CA VAL A 112 -14.13 -1.95 -21.74
C VAL A 112 -13.04 -2.53 -22.62
N ALA A 113 -11.76 -2.33 -22.30
CA ALA A 113 -10.65 -2.89 -23.06
C ALA A 113 -10.65 -4.43 -23.07
N HIS A 114 -11.00 -5.05 -21.94
CA HIS A 114 -11.14 -6.50 -21.82
C HIS A 114 -12.27 -7.03 -22.72
N VAL A 115 -13.46 -6.47 -22.60
CA VAL A 115 -14.62 -6.87 -23.40
C VAL A 115 -14.39 -6.59 -24.89
N SER A 116 -13.76 -5.48 -25.25
CA SER A 116 -13.46 -5.16 -26.65
C SER A 116 -12.48 -6.15 -27.26
N THR A 117 -11.49 -6.61 -26.48
CA THR A 117 -10.55 -7.65 -26.90
C THR A 117 -11.29 -8.95 -27.19
N ILE A 118 -12.15 -9.40 -26.27
CA ILE A 118 -12.95 -10.62 -26.45
C ILE A 118 -13.88 -10.49 -27.67
N ALA A 119 -14.56 -9.35 -27.82
CA ALA A 119 -15.47 -9.12 -28.94
C ALA A 119 -14.74 -9.13 -30.29
N TRP A 120 -13.54 -8.54 -30.35
CA TRP A 120 -12.72 -8.55 -31.56
C TRP A 120 -12.23 -9.98 -31.90
N GLU A 121 -11.68 -10.68 -30.91
CA GLU A 121 -11.25 -12.08 -31.04
C GLU A 121 -12.40 -12.99 -31.50
N MET A 122 -13.59 -12.85 -30.90
CA MET A 122 -14.79 -13.59 -31.29
C MET A 122 -15.24 -13.26 -32.70
N ASN A 123 -15.25 -11.99 -33.08
CA ASN A 123 -15.68 -11.56 -34.41
C ASN A 123 -14.75 -12.12 -35.50
N GLU A 124 -13.43 -12.04 -35.30
CA GLU A 124 -12.45 -12.65 -36.20
C GLU A 124 -12.65 -14.16 -36.28
N TRP A 125 -12.82 -14.83 -35.14
CA TRP A 125 -13.02 -16.26 -35.08
C TRP A 125 -14.28 -16.73 -35.81
N VAL A 126 -15.40 -16.02 -35.64
CA VAL A 126 -16.65 -16.30 -36.37
C VAL A 126 -16.45 -16.07 -37.87
N ALA A 127 -15.78 -14.99 -38.27
CA ALA A 127 -15.54 -14.70 -39.69
C ALA A 127 -14.73 -15.80 -40.39
N VAL A 128 -13.80 -16.45 -39.67
CA VAL A 128 -12.98 -17.56 -40.20
C VAL A 128 -13.78 -18.87 -40.27
N HIS A 129 -14.55 -19.19 -39.23
CA HIS A 129 -15.15 -20.52 -39.07
C HIS A 129 -16.63 -20.61 -39.45
N CYS A 130 -17.30 -19.48 -39.66
CA CYS A 130 -18.68 -19.40 -40.11
C CYS A 130 -18.72 -18.61 -41.43
N PRO A 131 -18.34 -19.22 -42.56
CA PRO A 131 -18.50 -18.58 -43.86
C PRO A 131 -19.98 -18.23 -44.10
N PRO A 132 -20.28 -17.16 -44.85
CA PRO A 132 -21.65 -16.74 -45.12
C PRO A 132 -22.47 -17.90 -45.68
N LEU A 133 -23.69 -18.07 -45.17
CA LEU A 133 -24.60 -19.17 -45.50
C LEU A 133 -24.65 -19.40 -47.01
N HIS A 134 -23.99 -20.47 -47.46
CA HIS A 134 -24.04 -20.86 -48.85
C HIS A 134 -25.48 -21.30 -49.17
N MET A 135 -26.06 -20.76 -50.25
CA MET A 135 -27.44 -21.09 -50.66
C MET A 135 -27.63 -22.57 -51.05
N SER A 136 -26.56 -23.37 -51.07
CA SER A 136 -26.57 -24.80 -51.33
C SER A 136 -25.58 -25.50 -50.39
N PRO A 137 -25.95 -26.62 -49.74
CA PRO A 137 -25.03 -27.40 -48.91
C PRO A 137 -23.85 -27.89 -49.75
N ARG A 138 -22.66 -27.38 -49.49
CA ARG A 138 -21.43 -27.84 -50.14
C ARG A 138 -20.72 -28.83 -49.24
N HIS A 139 -20.26 -29.95 -49.80
CA HIS A 139 -19.62 -31.05 -49.07
C HIS A 139 -18.12 -30.83 -48.78
N ASP A 140 -17.55 -29.75 -49.32
CA ASP A 140 -16.12 -29.40 -49.28
C ASP A 140 -15.79 -28.25 -48.32
N VAL A 141 -16.79 -27.71 -47.60
CA VAL A 141 -16.61 -26.57 -46.69
C VAL A 141 -16.31 -27.07 -45.27
N ALA A 142 -15.28 -26.47 -44.65
CA ALA A 142 -14.94 -26.69 -43.24
C ALA A 142 -16.20 -26.48 -42.38
N THR A 143 -16.65 -27.56 -41.74
CA THR A 143 -17.88 -27.55 -40.94
C THR A 143 -17.60 -26.95 -39.57
N TRP A 144 -18.64 -26.61 -38.79
CA TRP A 144 -18.52 -26.20 -37.37
C TRP A 144 -17.74 -27.20 -36.47
N ARG A 145 -17.46 -28.41 -36.99
CA ARG A 145 -16.70 -29.48 -36.34
C ARG A 145 -15.18 -29.24 -36.36
N ASP A 146 -14.67 -28.55 -37.38
CA ASP A 146 -13.24 -28.35 -37.60
C ASP A 146 -12.85 -26.92 -37.21
N VAL A 147 -13.04 -26.59 -35.94
CA VAL A 147 -12.88 -25.22 -35.41
C VAL A 147 -11.74 -25.15 -34.42
N THR A 148 -10.80 -24.23 -34.65
CA THR A 148 -9.67 -23.97 -33.75
C THR A 148 -10.09 -23.06 -32.61
N LEU A 149 -9.73 -23.40 -31.37
CA LEU A 149 -10.12 -22.61 -30.20
C LEU A 149 -9.14 -21.45 -29.93
N LEU A 150 -9.67 -20.35 -29.40
CA LEU A 150 -8.88 -19.15 -29.12
C LEU A 150 -7.94 -19.32 -27.91
N ALA A 151 -6.85 -18.55 -27.92
CA ALA A 151 -5.83 -18.58 -26.87
C ALA A 151 -6.34 -18.01 -25.53
N ASN A 152 -7.12 -16.93 -25.56
CA ASN A 152 -7.70 -16.31 -24.37
C ASN A 152 -8.71 -17.26 -23.69
N PRO A 153 -8.60 -17.53 -22.36
CA PRO A 153 -9.47 -18.47 -21.66
C PRO A 153 -10.97 -18.11 -21.70
N GLU A 154 -11.32 -16.82 -21.64
CA GLU A 154 -12.73 -16.39 -21.69
C GLU A 154 -13.31 -16.57 -23.09
N SER A 155 -12.59 -16.10 -24.11
CA SER A 155 -12.92 -16.30 -25.52
C SER A 155 -13.03 -17.78 -25.86
N ARG A 156 -12.13 -18.61 -25.32
CA ARG A 156 -12.19 -20.07 -25.47
C ARG A 156 -13.45 -20.68 -24.86
N GLY A 157 -13.88 -20.17 -23.70
CA GLY A 157 -15.14 -20.57 -23.07
C GLY A 157 -16.35 -20.29 -23.97
N LEU A 158 -16.40 -19.09 -24.55
CA LEU A 158 -17.45 -18.70 -25.50
C LEU A 158 -17.45 -19.59 -26.75
N GLY A 159 -16.27 -19.84 -27.34
CA GLY A 159 -16.14 -20.74 -28.50
C GLY A 159 -16.62 -22.16 -28.20
N LYS A 160 -16.31 -22.69 -27.02
CA LYS A 160 -16.82 -24.01 -26.58
C LYS A 160 -18.34 -24.01 -26.44
N ASN A 161 -18.93 -23.00 -25.82
CA ASN A 161 -20.38 -22.90 -25.68
C ASN A 161 -21.07 -22.85 -27.05
N TRP A 162 -20.52 -22.08 -27.98
CA TRP A 162 -21.02 -22.01 -29.34
C TRP A 162 -20.95 -23.38 -30.05
N ILE A 163 -19.83 -24.11 -29.95
CA ILE A 163 -19.70 -25.46 -30.53
C ILE A 163 -20.73 -26.42 -29.89
N LEU A 164 -20.95 -26.33 -28.58
CA LEU A 164 -21.94 -27.14 -27.89
C LEU A 164 -23.36 -26.85 -28.38
N GLU A 165 -23.70 -25.58 -28.57
CA GLU A 165 -24.98 -25.17 -29.15
C GLU A 165 -25.14 -25.70 -30.59
N GLN A 166 -24.09 -25.60 -31.41
CA GLN A 166 -24.12 -26.17 -32.77
C GLN A 166 -24.30 -27.69 -32.74
N MET A 167 -23.61 -28.40 -31.85
CA MET A 167 -23.82 -29.84 -31.62
C MET A 167 -25.28 -30.13 -31.30
N HIS A 168 -25.84 -29.44 -30.29
CA HIS A 168 -27.19 -29.67 -29.81
C HIS A 168 -28.24 -29.49 -30.91
N HIS A 169 -28.15 -28.43 -31.70
CA HIS A 169 -29.12 -28.16 -32.77
C HIS A 169 -28.94 -29.08 -33.98
N ASN A 170 -27.72 -29.56 -34.26
CA ASN A 170 -27.45 -30.46 -35.38
C ASN A 170 -27.52 -31.95 -35.01
N THR A 171 -27.83 -32.28 -33.74
CA THR A 171 -27.76 -33.62 -33.15
C THR A 171 -28.36 -34.71 -34.05
N GLU A 172 -29.63 -34.57 -34.46
CA GLU A 172 -30.30 -35.61 -35.26
C GLU A 172 -29.64 -35.83 -36.63
N CYS A 173 -29.31 -34.75 -37.33
CA CYS A 173 -28.63 -34.83 -38.62
C CYS A 173 -27.23 -35.44 -38.49
N THR A 174 -26.51 -35.14 -37.40
CA THR A 174 -25.19 -35.70 -37.14
C THR A 174 -25.25 -37.20 -36.88
N PHE A 175 -26.20 -37.68 -36.07
CA PHE A 175 -26.36 -39.09 -35.76
C PHE A 175 -26.80 -39.90 -36.98
N VAL A 176 -27.74 -39.41 -37.78
CA VAL A 176 -28.16 -40.09 -39.02
C VAL A 176 -27.01 -40.19 -40.01
N THR A 177 -26.19 -39.14 -40.14
CA THR A 177 -25.02 -39.15 -41.03
C THR A 177 -23.95 -40.13 -40.55
N LEU A 178 -23.68 -40.18 -39.25
CA LEU A 178 -22.74 -41.13 -38.65
C LEU A 178 -23.22 -42.58 -38.80
N GLN A 179 -24.50 -42.83 -38.56
CA GLN A 179 -25.10 -44.14 -38.74
C GLN A 179 -25.06 -44.59 -40.21
N ARG A 180 -25.27 -43.67 -41.16
CA ARG A 180 -25.12 -43.96 -42.60
C ARG A 180 -23.66 -44.23 -43.00
N LYS A 181 -22.70 -43.47 -42.47
CA LYS A 181 -21.26 -43.72 -42.72
C LYS A 181 -20.85 -45.10 -42.21
N LEU A 182 -21.21 -45.42 -40.96
CA LEU A 182 -20.96 -46.73 -40.36
C LEU A 182 -21.65 -47.84 -41.16
N TRP A 183 -22.90 -47.63 -41.59
CA TRP A 183 -23.60 -48.62 -42.41
C TRP A 183 -22.89 -48.85 -43.75
N ASN A 184 -22.39 -47.80 -44.41
CA ASN A 184 -21.62 -47.96 -45.64
C ASN A 184 -20.27 -48.66 -45.42
N GLU A 185 -19.57 -48.35 -44.33
CA GLU A 185 -18.27 -48.94 -43.98
C GLU A 185 -18.39 -50.42 -43.57
N TYR A 186 -19.50 -50.83 -42.94
CA TYR A 186 -19.69 -52.20 -42.46
C TYR A 186 -20.60 -53.09 -43.34
N MET A 187 -21.47 -52.53 -44.20
CA MET A 187 -22.34 -53.32 -45.11
C MET A 187 -21.94 -53.29 -46.59
N LEU A 188 -21.27 -52.24 -47.10
CA LEU A 188 -20.96 -52.13 -48.53
C LEU A 188 -19.51 -52.52 -48.88
N GLU A 189 -18.60 -52.65 -47.91
CA GLU A 189 -17.23 -53.13 -48.14
C GLU A 189 -16.97 -54.66 -48.18
N PRO A 190 -17.93 -55.60 -48.01
CA PRO A 190 -17.66 -57.01 -48.33
C PRO A 190 -17.72 -57.35 -49.83
N LEU A 191 -18.12 -56.42 -50.70
CA LEU A 191 -18.44 -56.73 -52.10
C LEU A 191 -17.37 -56.34 -53.14
N ILE A 192 -16.17 -55.92 -52.71
CA ILE A 192 -15.08 -55.54 -53.64
C ILE A 192 -13.81 -56.40 -53.44
N TYR A 193 -13.93 -57.58 -52.82
CA TYR A 193 -12.91 -58.64 -52.88
C TYR A 193 -13.55 -59.95 -53.36
N ASN A 194 -13.77 -60.05 -54.67
CA ASN A 194 -13.80 -61.30 -55.44
C ASN A 194 -13.30 -61.01 -56.86
#